data_AF-A0AA97FLQ5-F1
#
_entry.id   AF-A0AA97FLQ5-F1
#
_cell.length_a   1.000
_cell.length_b   1.000
_cell.length_c   1.000
_cell.angle_alpha   90.00
_cell.angle_beta   90.00
_cell.angle_gamma   90.00
#
_symmetry.space_group_name_H-M   'P 1'
#
loop_
_entity.id
_entity.type
_entity.pdbx_description
1 polymer ?
#
loop_
_entity_poly.entity_id
_entity_poly.type
_entity_poly.pdbx_seq_one_letter_code
_entity_poly.pdbx_strand_id
1 'polypeptide(L)'
;MDWKQIVGAVAPGLATALGGPMAGVAVRGIASALLSSEDVKQADVEHAVLQASPTDLRKLKQAELVFRQQMKELEIDLEALHAADRESARERQIETGDQMPAFIAFAALGGFFGILIAMIFVNLPAGSEAPLNVMLGALGSLVVSIGNYYFGSSAGSSAKNQLIEHLISDRTTYSTNR
;
A
#
# COMPACT_ATOMS: atom_id res chain seq x y z
N MET A 1 11.16 31.10 -11.37
CA MET A 1 10.85 29.66 -11.55
C MET A 1 10.38 29.16 -10.21
N ASP A 2 9.29 28.38 -10.17
CA ASP A 2 8.85 27.76 -8.92
C ASP A 2 9.73 26.55 -8.65
N TRP A 3 10.46 26.55 -7.53
CA TRP A 3 11.34 25.45 -7.16
C TRP A 3 10.60 24.12 -7.06
N LYS A 4 9.30 24.13 -6.73
CA LYS A 4 8.45 22.94 -6.70
C LYS A 4 8.27 22.31 -8.08
N GLN A 5 8.32 23.09 -9.16
CA GLN A 5 8.27 22.57 -10.53
C GLN A 5 9.58 21.86 -10.91
N ILE A 6 10.72 22.35 -10.42
CA ILE A 6 12.03 21.72 -10.60
C ILE A 6 12.07 20.39 -9.84
N VAL A 7 11.61 20.39 -8.58
CA VAL A 7 11.46 19.15 -7.80
C VAL A 7 10.47 18.20 -8.47
N GLY A 8 9.35 18.69 -9.01
CA GLY A 8 8.38 17.87 -9.75
C GLY A 8 8.98 17.16 -10.97
N ALA A 9 9.89 17.80 -11.69
CA ALA A 9 10.55 17.21 -12.86
C ALA A 9 11.62 16.17 -12.49
N VAL A 10 12.40 16.42 -11.43
CA VAL A 10 13.57 15.58 -11.07
C VAL A 10 13.19 14.52 -10.03
N ALA A 11 12.35 14.89 -9.07
CA ALA A 11 11.96 14.15 -7.87
C ALA A 11 10.44 14.20 -7.63
N PRO A 12 9.64 13.55 -8.50
CA PRO A 12 8.18 13.63 -8.46
C PRO A 12 7.56 13.09 -7.16
N GLY A 13 8.13 12.04 -6.55
CA GLY A 13 7.65 11.49 -5.28
C GLY A 13 7.82 12.47 -4.12
N LEU A 14 9.00 13.10 -4.03
CA LEU A 14 9.24 14.19 -3.08
C LEU A 14 8.33 15.39 -3.36
N ALA A 15 8.07 15.73 -4.64
CA ALA A 15 7.14 16.81 -4.99
C ALA A 15 5.69 16.52 -4.57
N THR A 16 5.20 15.29 -4.76
CA THR A 16 3.88 14.88 -4.26
C THR A 16 3.83 14.96 -2.72
N ALA A 17 4.89 14.51 -2.05
CA ALA A 17 4.97 14.59 -0.60
C ALA A 17 4.99 16.05 -0.10
N LEU A 18 5.65 16.98 -0.80
CA LEU A 18 5.63 18.43 -0.52
C LEU A 18 4.23 19.06 -0.60
N GLY A 19 3.34 18.51 -1.43
CA GLY A 19 1.95 18.98 -1.57
C GLY A 19 0.96 18.29 -0.61
N GLY A 20 1.42 17.31 0.16
CA GLY A 20 0.59 16.45 1.00
C GLY A 20 0.92 16.54 2.50
N PRO A 21 0.32 15.67 3.32
CA PRO A 21 0.56 15.64 4.78
C PRO A 21 2.01 15.33 5.15
N MET A 22 2.80 14.78 4.21
CA MET A 22 4.22 14.47 4.38
C MET A 22 5.16 15.61 3.96
N ALA A 23 4.63 16.84 3.81
CA ALA A 23 5.43 17.97 3.31
C ALA A 23 6.67 18.25 4.16
N GLY A 24 6.56 18.15 5.49
CA GLY A 24 7.70 18.33 6.39
C GLY A 24 8.80 17.27 6.20
N VAL A 25 8.42 16.01 5.92
CA VAL A 25 9.38 14.92 5.64
C VAL A 25 10.07 15.16 4.30
N ALA A 26 9.32 15.59 3.29
CA ALA A 26 9.86 15.88 1.97
C ALA A 26 10.84 17.07 1.99
N VAL A 27 10.53 18.14 2.71
CA VAL A 27 11.45 19.27 2.91
C VAL A 27 12.75 18.80 3.56
N ARG A 28 12.68 17.97 4.60
CA ARG A 28 13.86 17.41 5.27
C ARG A 28 14.68 16.51 4.34
N GLY A 29 14.04 15.64 3.56
CA GLY A 29 14.74 14.76 2.60
C GLY A 29 15.46 15.52 1.49
N ILE A 30 14.90 16.65 1.05
CA ILE A 30 15.56 17.55 0.08
C ILE A 30 16.69 18.31 0.77
N ALA A 31 16.48 18.81 1.99
CA ALA A 31 17.49 19.52 2.77
C ALA A 31 18.70 18.64 3.08
N SER A 32 18.49 17.39 3.47
CA SER A 32 19.58 16.44 3.72
C SER A 32 20.40 16.16 2.46
N ALA A 33 19.75 16.10 1.29
CA ALA A 33 20.41 15.82 0.01
C ALA A 33 21.21 17.00 -0.54
N LEU A 34 20.71 18.22 -0.38
CA LEU A 34 21.28 19.42 -0.99
C LEU A 34 22.16 20.23 -0.02
N LEU A 35 21.76 20.31 1.24
CA LEU A 35 22.38 21.16 2.26
C LEU A 35 23.09 20.34 3.37
N SER A 36 23.02 19.00 3.33
CA SER A 36 23.59 18.10 4.35
C SER A 36 23.14 18.46 5.78
N SER A 37 21.96 19.06 5.90
CA SER A 37 21.38 19.52 7.17
C SER A 37 19.91 19.10 7.20
N GLU A 38 19.47 18.55 8.33
CA GLU A 38 18.11 18.04 8.50
C GLU A 38 17.13 19.08 9.05
N ASP A 39 17.64 20.20 9.57
CA ASP A 39 16.87 21.21 10.29
C ASP A 39 16.94 22.57 9.56
N VAL A 40 16.25 22.64 8.42
CA VAL A 40 16.35 23.80 7.52
C VAL A 40 14.95 24.33 7.18
N LYS A 41 14.81 25.67 7.14
CA LYS A 41 13.55 26.30 6.77
C LYS A 41 13.27 26.08 5.29
N GLN A 42 11.99 26.00 4.93
CA GLN A 42 11.54 25.81 3.55
C GLN A 42 12.14 26.85 2.57
N ALA A 43 12.38 28.08 3.03
CA ALA A 43 12.99 29.14 2.24
C ALA A 43 14.45 28.85 1.83
N ASP A 44 15.21 28.16 2.68
CA ASP A 44 16.61 27.80 2.40
C ASP A 44 16.68 26.64 1.40
N VAL A 45 15.71 25.71 1.49
CA VAL A 45 15.54 24.61 0.52
C VAL A 45 15.15 25.14 -0.86
N GLU A 46 14.25 26.12 -0.90
CA GLU A 46 13.87 26.81 -2.13
C GLU A 46 15.10 27.44 -2.81
N HIS A 47 15.90 28.19 -2.05
CA HIS A 47 17.10 28.84 -2.59
C HIS A 47 18.13 27.80 -3.09
N ALA A 48 18.32 26.70 -2.35
CA ALA A 48 19.21 25.61 -2.73
C ALA A 48 18.77 24.89 -4.01
N VAL A 49 17.46 24.71 -4.22
CA VAL A 49 16.92 24.08 -5.44
C VAL A 49 17.01 25.03 -6.63
N LEU A 50 16.79 26.33 -6.43
CA LEU A 50 16.88 27.34 -7.51
C LEU A 50 18.32 27.57 -7.99
N GLN A 51 19.31 27.43 -7.09
CA GLN A 51 20.73 27.52 -7.42
C GLN A 51 21.40 26.16 -7.67
N ALA A 52 20.61 25.08 -7.76
CA ALA A 52 21.14 23.73 -7.87
C ALA A 52 21.99 23.54 -9.14
N SER A 53 23.21 23.05 -8.94
CA SER A 53 24.08 22.63 -10.04
C SER A 53 23.64 21.27 -10.61
N PRO A 54 24.11 20.86 -11.80
CA PRO A 54 23.83 19.52 -12.33
C PRO A 54 24.26 18.36 -11.41
N THR A 55 25.26 18.57 -10.56
CA THR A 55 25.66 17.62 -9.50
C THR A 55 24.64 17.55 -8.38
N ASP A 56 24.00 18.66 -8.03
CA ASP A 56 23.01 18.74 -6.96
C ASP A 56 21.66 18.17 -7.41
N LEU A 57 21.29 18.36 -8.68
CA LEU A 57 20.14 17.67 -9.27
C LEU A 57 20.30 16.15 -9.27
N ARG A 58 21.53 15.63 -9.40
CA ARG A 58 21.81 14.19 -9.23
C ARG A 58 21.63 13.73 -7.79
N LYS A 59 22.07 14.51 -6.80
CA LYS A 59 21.82 14.20 -5.38
C LYS A 59 20.32 14.22 -5.06
N LEU A 60 19.59 15.19 -5.60
CA LEU A 60 18.14 15.27 -5.47
C LEU A 60 17.46 14.04 -6.10
N LYS A 61 17.94 13.59 -7.28
CA LYS A 61 17.46 12.35 -7.90
C LYS A 61 17.77 11.11 -7.06
N GLN A 62 18.93 11.07 -6.42
CA GLN A 62 19.28 9.97 -5.51
C GLN A 62 18.37 9.96 -4.28
N ALA A 63 18.08 11.13 -3.70
CA ALA A 63 17.17 11.27 -2.58
C ALA A 63 15.75 10.83 -2.94
N GLU A 64 15.28 11.15 -4.14
CA GLU A 64 14.02 10.64 -4.68
C GLU A 64 14.01 9.10 -4.75
N LEU A 65 15.08 8.47 -5.23
CA LEU A 65 15.15 7.01 -5.32
C LEU A 65 15.09 6.36 -3.93
N VAL A 66 15.84 6.91 -2.96
CA VAL A 66 15.81 6.44 -1.57
C VAL A 66 14.42 6.63 -0.96
N PHE A 67 13.82 7.81 -1.14
CA PHE A 67 12.47 8.10 -0.65
C PHE A 67 11.44 7.13 -1.25
N ARG A 68 11.48 6.89 -2.57
CA ARG A 68 10.57 5.92 -3.21
C ARG A 68 10.81 4.50 -2.73
N GLN A 69 12.06 4.10 -2.49
CA GLN A 69 12.37 2.79 -1.94
C GLN A 69 11.78 2.64 -0.54
N GLN A 70 12.01 3.61 0.35
CA GLN A 70 11.47 3.61 1.71
C GLN A 70 9.94 3.58 1.71
N MET A 71 9.29 4.35 0.84
CA MET A 71 7.83 4.33 0.72
C MET A 71 7.32 2.94 0.28
N LYS A 72 8.01 2.30 -0.67
CA LYS A 72 7.66 0.96 -1.13
C LYS A 72 7.91 -0.11 -0.08
N GLU A 73 8.97 0.04 0.72
CA GLU A 73 9.28 -0.82 1.84
C GLU A 73 8.22 -0.71 2.94
N LEU A 74 7.79 0.51 3.26
CA LEU A 74 6.69 0.75 4.21
C LEU A 74 5.37 0.14 3.74
N GLU A 75 5.06 0.22 2.44
CA GLU A 75 3.88 -0.44 1.86
C GLU A 75 3.93 -1.97 2.04
N ILE A 76 5.11 -2.58 1.81
CA ILE A 76 5.30 -4.02 2.01
C ILE A 76 5.17 -4.40 3.48
N ASP A 77 5.73 -3.60 4.39
CA ASP A 77 5.64 -3.85 5.84
C ASP A 77 4.19 -3.75 6.34
N LEU A 78 3.42 -2.76 5.86
CA LEU A 78 1.99 -2.67 6.14
C LEU A 78 1.22 -3.89 5.62
N GLU A 79 1.49 -4.35 4.39
CA GLU A 79 0.87 -5.58 3.87
C GLU A 79 1.23 -6.80 4.72
N ALA A 80 2.49 -6.91 5.16
CA ALA A 80 2.97 -7.99 6.01
C ALA A 80 2.31 -7.97 7.39
N LEU A 81 2.19 -6.79 8.01
CA LEU A 81 1.50 -6.60 9.28
C LEU A 81 0.02 -7.01 9.19
N HIS A 82 -0.68 -6.58 8.12
CA HIS A 82 -2.06 -6.98 7.87
C HIS A 82 -2.20 -8.49 7.56
N ALA A 83 -1.16 -9.13 7.03
CA ALA A 83 -1.13 -10.59 6.87
C ALA A 83 -0.94 -11.30 8.21
N ALA A 84 -0.02 -10.82 9.06
CA ALA A 84 0.23 -11.34 10.39
C ALA A 84 -0.99 -11.22 11.31
N ASP A 85 -1.72 -10.10 11.28
CA ASP A 85 -2.97 -9.93 12.03
C ASP A 85 -4.03 -10.97 11.63
N ARG A 86 -4.11 -11.31 10.34
CA ARG A 86 -5.03 -12.35 9.84
C ARG A 86 -4.59 -13.74 10.24
N GLU A 87 -3.29 -14.02 10.22
CA GLU A 87 -2.72 -15.27 10.69
C GLU A 87 -3.00 -15.48 12.18
N SER A 88 -2.73 -14.48 13.02
CA SER A 88 -3.05 -14.51 14.45
C SER A 88 -4.55 -14.75 14.72
N ALA A 89 -5.44 -14.15 13.92
CA ALA A 89 -6.86 -14.41 14.01
C ALA A 89 -7.24 -15.86 13.67
N ARG A 90 -6.53 -16.50 12.72
CA ARG A 90 -6.73 -17.92 12.37
C ARG A 90 -6.13 -18.85 13.43
N GLU A 91 -4.95 -18.53 13.95
CA GLU A 91 -4.33 -19.28 15.05
C GLU A 91 -5.25 -19.32 16.27
N ARG A 92 -5.80 -18.16 16.67
CA ARG A 92 -6.81 -18.10 17.73
C ARG A 92 -8.00 -19.01 17.44
N GLN A 93 -8.48 -19.05 16.19
CA GLN A 93 -9.60 -19.91 15.81
C GLN A 93 -9.25 -21.40 16.00
N ILE A 94 -8.04 -21.80 15.59
CA ILE A 94 -7.54 -23.18 15.72
C ILE A 94 -7.35 -23.55 17.20
N GLU A 95 -6.75 -22.66 17.99
CA GLU A 95 -6.47 -22.89 19.41
C GLU A 95 -7.73 -22.92 20.28
N THR A 96 -8.68 -22.02 20.03
CA THR A 96 -9.91 -21.92 20.83
C THR A 96 -11.05 -22.77 20.29
N GLY A 97 -10.94 -23.30 19.07
CA GLY A 97 -12.01 -24.00 18.38
C GLY A 97 -13.19 -23.08 18.02
N ASP A 98 -12.97 -21.76 17.94
CA ASP A 98 -14.03 -20.78 17.67
C ASP A 98 -14.69 -21.04 16.30
N GLN A 99 -15.98 -21.36 16.33
CA GLN A 99 -16.78 -21.59 15.12
C GLN A 99 -17.49 -20.32 14.64
N MET A 100 -17.38 -19.21 15.37
CA MET A 100 -18.01 -17.94 15.01
C MET A 100 -17.61 -17.44 13.61
N PRO A 101 -16.33 -17.52 13.17
CA PRO A 101 -15.95 -17.13 11.81
C PRO A 101 -16.65 -17.98 10.73
N ALA A 102 -16.87 -19.27 11.00
CA ALA A 102 -17.56 -20.17 10.07
C ALA A 102 -19.03 -19.81 9.97
N PHE A 103 -19.69 -19.55 11.11
CA PHE A 103 -21.08 -19.14 11.13
C PHE A 103 -21.31 -17.82 10.38
N ILE A 104 -20.47 -16.80 10.61
CA ILE A 104 -20.56 -15.52 9.89
C ILE A 104 -20.38 -15.73 8.39
N ALA A 105 -19.44 -16.59 7.99
CA ALA A 105 -19.21 -16.91 6.60
C ALA A 105 -20.44 -17.56 5.94
N PHE A 106 -21.03 -18.57 6.58
CA PHE A 106 -22.24 -19.22 6.08
C PHE A 106 -23.45 -18.28 6.05
N ALA A 107 -23.62 -17.43 7.06
CA ALA A 107 -24.70 -16.44 7.09
C ALA A 107 -24.55 -15.41 5.95
N ALA A 108 -23.34 -14.93 5.70
CA ALA A 108 -23.04 -14.00 4.63
C ALA A 108 -23.25 -14.62 3.23
N LEU A 109 -22.75 -15.84 3.00
CA LEU A 109 -22.97 -16.56 1.74
C LEU A 109 -24.46 -16.85 1.54
N GLY A 110 -25.16 -17.33 2.57
CA GLY A 110 -26.58 -17.59 2.54
C GLY A 110 -27.40 -16.33 2.25
N GLY A 111 -27.06 -15.21 2.87
CA GLY A 111 -27.70 -13.91 2.59
C GLY A 111 -27.43 -13.41 1.17
N PHE A 112 -26.20 -13.52 0.68
CA PHE A 112 -25.83 -13.11 -0.68
C PHE A 112 -26.58 -13.92 -1.74
N PHE A 113 -26.50 -15.25 -1.69
CA PHE A 113 -27.21 -16.11 -2.62
C PHE A 113 -28.74 -16.02 -2.44
N GLY A 114 -29.22 -15.83 -1.21
CA GLY A 114 -30.63 -15.63 -0.92
C GLY A 114 -31.20 -14.38 -1.58
N ILE A 115 -30.49 -13.25 -1.52
CA ILE A 115 -30.89 -12.01 -2.21
C ILE A 115 -30.87 -12.20 -3.72
N LEU A 116 -29.81 -12.82 -4.27
CA LEU A 116 -29.73 -13.10 -5.71
C LEU A 116 -30.90 -13.98 -6.19
N ILE A 117 -31.23 -15.03 -5.45
CA ILE A 117 -32.37 -15.89 -5.76
C ILE A 117 -33.67 -15.11 -5.64
N ALA A 118 -33.86 -14.30 -4.59
CA ALA A 118 -35.06 -13.48 -4.42
C ALA A 118 -35.26 -12.50 -5.60
N MET A 119 -34.19 -11.90 -6.11
CA MET A 119 -34.24 -11.01 -7.28
C MET A 119 -34.68 -11.70 -8.57
N ILE A 120 -34.51 -13.03 -8.70
CA ILE A 120 -35.00 -13.79 -9.85
C ILE A 120 -36.54 -13.86 -9.85
N PHE A 121 -37.16 -13.88 -8.65
CA PHE A 121 -38.60 -14.11 -8.49
C PHE A 121 -39.40 -12.87 -8.10
N VAL A 122 -38.74 -11.80 -7.64
CA VAL A 122 -39.39 -10.57 -7.16
C VAL A 122 -39.17 -9.43 -8.15
N ASN A 123 -40.25 -8.79 -8.61
CA ASN A 123 -40.17 -7.58 -9.41
C ASN A 123 -39.74 -6.39 -8.53
N LEU A 124 -38.65 -5.73 -8.89
CA LEU A 124 -38.16 -4.58 -8.17
C LEU A 124 -39.06 -3.35 -8.43
N PRO A 125 -39.39 -2.56 -7.39
CA PRO A 125 -40.04 -1.27 -7.57
C PRO A 125 -39.17 -0.33 -8.42
N ALA A 126 -39.80 0.48 -9.27
CA ALA A 126 -39.09 1.46 -10.09
C ALA A 126 -38.24 2.40 -9.22
N GLY A 127 -36.96 2.54 -9.55
CA GLY A 127 -35.99 3.36 -8.80
C GLY A 127 -35.23 2.66 -7.68
N SER A 128 -35.52 1.38 -7.39
CA SER A 128 -34.80 0.61 -6.35
C SER A 128 -33.51 -0.06 -6.85
N GLU A 129 -33.28 -0.12 -8.17
CA GLU A 129 -32.13 -0.79 -8.78
C GLU A 129 -30.78 -0.19 -8.36
N ALA A 130 -30.65 1.14 -8.35
CA ALA A 130 -29.38 1.78 -8.04
C ALA A 130 -28.94 1.56 -6.57
N PRO A 131 -29.77 1.80 -5.55
CA PRO A 131 -29.44 1.45 -4.17
C PRO A 131 -29.14 -0.04 -4.00
N LEU A 132 -29.93 -0.91 -4.64
CA LEU A 132 -29.78 -2.35 -4.50
C LEU A 132 -28.47 -2.86 -5.13
N ASN A 133 -28.07 -2.32 -6.28
CA ASN A 133 -26.79 -2.65 -6.92
C ASN A 133 -25.59 -2.20 -6.07
N VAL A 134 -25.68 -1.05 -5.39
CA VAL A 134 -24.64 -0.60 -4.44
C VAL A 134 -24.53 -1.56 -3.26
N MET A 135 -25.67 -1.94 -2.68
CA MET A 135 -25.71 -2.90 -1.57
C MET A 135 -25.19 -4.28 -1.99
N LEU A 136 -25.55 -4.75 -3.18
CA LEU A 136 -25.06 -6.01 -3.73
C LEU A 136 -23.54 -5.97 -3.98
N GLY A 137 -23.02 -4.84 -4.45
CA GLY A 137 -21.58 -4.61 -4.59
C GLY A 137 -20.84 -4.72 -3.26
N ALA A 138 -21.35 -4.04 -2.21
CA ALA A 138 -20.79 -4.12 -0.87
C ALA A 138 -20.83 -5.55 -0.30
N LEU A 139 -21.94 -6.28 -0.51
CA LEU A 139 -22.08 -7.67 -0.08
C LEU A 139 -21.13 -8.60 -0.86
N GLY A 140 -20.94 -8.36 -2.15
CA GLY A 140 -19.94 -9.05 -2.98
C GLY A 140 -18.51 -8.83 -2.46
N SER A 141 -18.15 -7.59 -2.07
CA SER A 141 -16.85 -7.30 -1.43
C SER A 141 -16.68 -8.05 -0.10
N LEU A 142 -17.76 -8.22 0.68
CA LEU A 142 -17.74 -9.00 1.91
C LEU A 142 -17.48 -10.49 1.61
N VAL A 143 -18.12 -11.07 0.59
CA VAL A 143 -17.86 -12.46 0.15
C VAL A 143 -16.40 -12.65 -0.30
N VAL A 144 -15.84 -11.70 -1.06
CA VAL A 144 -14.41 -11.71 -1.41
C VAL A 144 -13.52 -11.64 -0.17
N SER A 145 -13.89 -10.82 0.82
CA SER A 145 -13.15 -10.69 2.08
C SER A 145 -13.18 -11.99 2.90
N ILE A 146 -14.32 -12.68 2.94
CA ILE A 146 -14.43 -14.03 3.52
C ILE A 146 -13.52 -15.01 2.76
N GLY A 147 -13.55 -15.00 1.43
CA GLY A 147 -12.67 -15.84 0.60
C GLY A 147 -11.20 -15.61 0.93
N ASN A 148 -10.78 -14.35 1.04
CA ASN A 148 -9.43 -13.97 1.47
C ASN A 148 -9.11 -14.44 2.89
N TYR A 149 -10.08 -14.40 3.81
CA TYR A 149 -9.92 -14.88 5.18
C TYR A 149 -9.72 -16.40 5.25
N TYR A 150 -10.39 -17.21 4.42
CA TYR A 150 -10.23 -18.68 4.47
C TYR A 150 -9.09 -19.20 3.59
N PHE A 151 -8.99 -18.72 2.35
CA PHE A 151 -8.05 -19.27 1.36
C PHE A 151 -6.73 -18.49 1.28
N GLY A 152 -6.66 -17.33 1.95
CA GLY A 152 -5.52 -16.41 1.85
C GLY A 152 -5.42 -15.78 0.46
N SER A 153 -4.58 -14.75 0.32
CA SER A 153 -4.22 -14.17 -0.99
C SER A 153 -3.17 -15.02 -1.73
N SER A 154 -3.23 -16.34 -1.55
CA SER A 154 -2.16 -17.36 -1.64
C SER A 154 -1.26 -17.30 -2.88
N ALA A 155 -1.68 -16.70 -3.99
CA ALA A 155 -0.82 -16.47 -5.15
C ALA A 155 0.20 -15.32 -4.98
N GLY A 156 -0.14 -14.26 -4.25
CA GLY A 156 0.71 -13.06 -4.14
C GLY A 156 1.81 -13.16 -3.08
N SER A 157 1.49 -13.71 -1.91
CA SER A 157 2.41 -13.77 -0.77
C SER A 157 3.45 -14.88 -0.91
N SER A 158 3.05 -16.08 -1.35
CA SER A 158 4.00 -17.17 -1.66
C SER A 158 4.97 -16.77 -2.77
N ALA A 159 4.49 -16.13 -3.83
CA ALA A 159 5.34 -15.67 -4.93
C ALA A 159 6.29 -14.55 -4.49
N LYS A 160 5.84 -13.61 -3.63
CA LYS A 160 6.71 -12.57 -3.06
C LYS A 160 7.78 -13.17 -2.14
N ASN A 161 7.42 -14.11 -1.25
CA ASN A 161 8.39 -14.74 -0.36
C ASN A 161 9.43 -15.55 -1.14
N GLN A 162 9.01 -16.31 -2.16
CA GLN A 162 9.93 -17.03 -3.04
C GLN A 162 10.83 -16.09 -3.86
N LEU A 163 10.29 -14.98 -4.35
CA LEU A 163 11.09 -13.95 -5.04
C LEU A 163 12.11 -13.30 -4.10
N ILE A 164 11.71 -12.97 -2.87
CA ILE A 164 12.60 -12.39 -1.86
C ILE A 164 13.69 -13.39 -1.50
N GLU A 165 13.34 -14.66 -1.28
CA GLU A 165 14.28 -15.74 -1.01
C GLU A 165 15.29 -15.90 -2.16
N HIS A 166 14.82 -15.90 -3.42
CA HIS A 166 15.68 -15.94 -4.61
C HIS A 166 16.61 -14.70 -4.71
N LEU A 167 16.11 -13.51 -4.41
CA LEU A 167 16.92 -12.28 -4.42
C LEU A 167 17.98 -12.28 -3.31
N ILE A 168 17.69 -12.87 -2.15
CA ILE A 168 18.63 -13.01 -1.04
C ILE A 168 19.70 -14.08 -1.36
N SER A 169 19.32 -15.20 -1.98
CA SER A 169 20.27 -16.24 -2.41
C SER A 169 21.21 -15.75 -3.52
N ASP A 170 20.72 -14.92 -4.45
CA ASP A 170 21.54 -14.32 -5.51
C ASP A 170 22.55 -13.29 -4.95
N ARG A 171 22.18 -12.59 -3.87
CA ARG A 171 23.07 -11.61 -3.22
C ARG A 171 24.21 -12.29 -2.45
N THR A 172 23.94 -13.41 -1.82
CA THR A 172 24.92 -14.17 -1.02
C THR A 172 25.93 -14.90 -1.91
N THR A 173 25.51 -15.40 -3.08
CA THR A 173 26.43 -16.02 -4.06
C THR A 173 27.43 -15.02 -4.66
N TYR A 174 27.04 -13.76 -4.87
CA TYR A 174 27.97 -12.71 -5.33
C TYR A 174 28.96 -12.23 -4.26
N SER A 175 28.61 -12.31 -2.97
CA SER A 175 29.51 -11.90 -1.88
C SER A 175 30.60 -12.93 -1.56
N THR A 176 30.42 -14.19 -1.97
CA THR A 176 31.35 -15.29 -1.63
C THR A 176 32.43 -15.50 -2.71
N ASN A 177 32.30 -14.83 -3.86
CA ASN A 177 33.19 -14.93 -5.03
C ASN A 177 34.07 -13.68 -5.24
N ARG A 178 34.37 -12.92 -4.17
CA ARG A 178 35.35 -11.82 -4.17
C ARG A 178 36.40 -12.02 -3.09
#